data_AF-A0A4Z0C975-F1
#
_entry.id   AF-A0A4Z0C975-F1
#
_cell.length_a   1.000
_cell.length_b   1.000
_cell.length_c   1.000
_cell.angle_alpha   90.00
_cell.angle_beta   90.00
_cell.angle_gamma   90.00
#
_symmetry.space_group_name_H-M   'P 1'
#
loop_
_entity.id
_entity.type
_entity.pdbx_description
1 polymer ?
#
loop_
_entity_poly.entity_id
_entity_poly.type
_entity_poly.pdbx_seq_one_letter_code
_entity_poly.pdbx_strand_id
1 'polypeptide(L)'
;MPLRCRPLFTPVRLSLLHVALATAVTAVSAHGQTGVPPVSELTGKTPLAYRAEGSPSKGYYERMKARIDHAILADPPKRAESFMKGSTVVKFTVSESGALESVSTEQATSPEFAQYAVRLVSSLAPFEPFSAEMKKRTDRIEVVTRIEY
;
A
#
# COMPACT_ATOMS: atom_id res chain seq x y z
N MET A 1 -34.46 32.72 -30.34
CA MET A 1 -35.64 32.05 -29.74
C MET A 1 -35.17 30.75 -29.07
N PRO A 2 -35.76 30.33 -27.95
CA PRO A 2 -35.10 30.46 -26.64
C PRO A 2 -34.50 29.17 -26.05
N LEU A 3 -33.50 29.40 -25.21
CA LEU A 3 -32.99 28.53 -24.14
C LEU A 3 -34.15 27.97 -23.30
N ARG A 4 -34.20 26.65 -23.10
CA ARG A 4 -35.01 26.06 -22.02
C ARG A 4 -34.10 25.57 -20.90
N CYS A 5 -33.94 26.50 -19.98
CA CYS A 5 -33.49 26.33 -18.61
C CYS A 5 -34.57 25.63 -17.76
N ARG A 6 -34.08 24.86 -16.78
CA ARG A 6 -34.59 24.71 -15.39
C ARG A 6 -35.80 23.75 -15.17
N PRO A 7 -36.13 23.36 -13.92
CA PRO A 7 -35.26 22.75 -12.89
C PRO A 7 -36.04 21.81 -11.91
N LEU A 8 -35.37 21.49 -10.77
CA LEU A 8 -35.92 21.37 -9.41
C LEU A 8 -36.49 20.01 -8.91
N PHE A 9 -35.90 19.61 -7.78
CA PHE A 9 -36.51 19.02 -6.57
C PHE A 9 -36.43 17.49 -6.35
N THR A 10 -35.43 17.18 -5.54
CA THR A 10 -35.37 16.15 -4.47
C THR A 10 -36.70 15.86 -3.77
N PRO A 11 -36.80 14.68 -3.13
CA PRO A 11 -36.66 14.72 -1.67
C PRO A 11 -35.72 13.68 -1.08
N VAL A 12 -35.02 14.15 -0.05
CA VAL A 12 -34.34 13.41 1.03
C VAL A 12 -35.27 12.38 1.64
N ARG A 13 -34.78 11.15 1.88
CA ARG A 13 -35.29 10.32 2.98
C ARG A 13 -34.16 9.84 3.89
N LEU A 14 -34.22 10.43 5.08
CA LEU A 14 -33.61 10.07 6.33
C LEU A 14 -34.21 8.75 6.87
N SER A 15 -33.49 8.12 7.78
CA SER A 15 -33.92 7.01 8.68
C SER A 15 -33.93 5.62 8.04
N LEU A 16 -33.50 4.54 8.71
CA LEU A 16 -33.50 4.29 10.15
C LEU A 16 -32.48 3.19 10.47
N LEU A 17 -31.76 3.39 11.57
CA LEU A 17 -30.91 2.44 12.28
C LEU A 17 -31.75 1.23 12.76
N HIS A 18 -31.32 0.00 12.49
CA HIS A 18 -31.70 -1.17 13.31
C HIS A 18 -30.46 -2.02 13.54
N VAL A 19 -29.97 -1.96 14.77
CA VAL A 19 -28.90 -2.78 15.34
C VAL A 19 -29.54 -3.81 16.27
N ALA A 20 -28.85 -4.94 16.39
CA ALA A 20 -29.06 -6.06 17.31
C ALA A 20 -30.13 -7.07 16.85
N LEU A 21 -29.96 -8.38 17.02
CA LEU A 21 -29.23 -9.09 18.07
C LEU A 21 -29.04 -10.53 17.54
N ALA A 22 -27.81 -11.07 17.55
CA ALA A 22 -27.58 -12.46 17.18
C ALA A 22 -26.63 -13.14 18.18
N THR A 23 -27.27 -14.01 18.97
CA THR A 23 -26.80 -15.31 19.45
C THR A 23 -25.64 -15.38 20.44
N ALA A 24 -26.01 -15.83 21.65
CA ALA A 24 -25.16 -16.36 22.69
C ALA A 24 -24.34 -17.57 22.24
N VAL A 25 -23.11 -17.70 22.74
CA VAL A 25 -22.43 -18.98 22.92
C VAL A 25 -21.77 -19.02 24.30
N THR A 26 -22.04 -20.14 24.94
CA THR A 26 -21.70 -20.57 26.30
C THR A 26 -20.20 -20.71 26.54
N ALA A 27 -19.84 -20.51 27.80
CA ALA A 27 -18.54 -20.70 28.42
C ALA A 27 -17.91 -22.09 28.20
N VAL A 28 -16.57 -22.15 28.21
CA VAL A 28 -15.85 -23.27 28.83
C VAL A 28 -14.55 -22.77 29.45
N SER A 29 -14.25 -23.39 30.58
CA SER A 29 -13.21 -23.05 31.55
C SER A 29 -11.88 -23.74 31.22
N ALA A 30 -10.82 -23.21 31.84
CA ALA A 30 -9.69 -23.92 32.42
C ALA A 30 -8.45 -24.27 31.59
N HIS A 31 -7.34 -24.20 32.33
CA HIS A 31 -6.01 -24.75 32.13
C HIS A 31 -5.04 -23.99 31.21
N GLY A 32 -3.96 -23.53 31.84
CA GLY A 32 -2.80 -22.99 31.17
C GLY A 32 -2.14 -24.03 30.27
N GLN A 33 -1.67 -23.55 29.12
CA GLN A 33 -0.58 -24.14 28.39
C GLN A 33 0.09 -23.04 27.57
N THR A 34 1.37 -22.86 27.81
CA THR A 34 2.34 -22.27 26.89
C THR A 34 2.17 -22.94 25.52
N GLY A 35 1.55 -22.23 24.59
CA GLY A 35 1.24 -22.76 23.28
C GLY A 35 1.02 -21.61 22.30
N VAL A 36 2.00 -21.43 21.42
CA VAL A 36 1.98 -20.55 20.26
C VAL A 36 0.62 -20.69 19.53
N PRO A 37 -0.09 -19.61 19.19
CA PRO A 37 -1.40 -19.72 18.56
C PRO A 37 -1.32 -20.40 17.18
N PRO A 38 -2.30 -21.25 16.82
CA PRO A 38 -2.34 -21.94 15.53
C PRO A 38 -2.55 -20.94 14.39
N VAL A 39 -1.73 -21.08 13.35
CA VAL A 39 -1.81 -20.33 12.10
C VAL A 39 -3.15 -20.66 11.43
N SER A 40 -4.08 -19.70 11.47
CA SER A 40 -5.27 -19.74 10.63
C SER A 40 -4.84 -19.56 9.17
N GLU A 41 -5.04 -20.62 8.41
CA GLU A 41 -5.02 -20.66 6.95
C GLU A 41 -6.02 -19.62 6.43
N LEU A 42 -5.52 -18.45 6.02
CA LEU A 42 -6.29 -17.47 5.26
C LEU A 42 -5.95 -17.63 3.78
N THR A 43 -6.81 -18.36 3.08
CA THR A 43 -6.93 -18.34 1.62
C THR A 43 -7.30 -16.92 1.19
N GLY A 44 -6.38 -16.23 0.49
CA GLY A 44 -6.68 -14.94 -0.12
C GLY A 44 -5.45 -14.04 -0.20
N LYS A 45 -4.73 -14.12 -1.34
CA LYS A 45 -3.77 -13.14 -1.87
C LYS A 45 -3.40 -12.00 -0.90
N THR A 46 -2.59 -12.29 0.10
CA THR A 46 -1.98 -11.26 0.93
C THR A 46 -0.89 -10.59 0.10
N PRO A 47 -0.88 -9.25 -0.04
CA PRO A 47 0.28 -8.52 -0.55
C PRO A 47 1.49 -8.96 0.26
N LEU A 48 2.63 -9.21 -0.38
CA LEU A 48 3.86 -9.58 0.33
C LEU A 48 4.37 -8.38 1.15
N ALA A 49 3.70 -8.09 2.26
CA ALA A 49 4.30 -7.33 3.36
C ALA A 49 5.44 -8.20 3.90
N TYR A 50 6.65 -7.83 3.52
CA TYR A 50 7.89 -8.57 3.76
C TYR A 50 8.01 -9.04 5.23
N ARG A 51 7.82 -10.34 5.46
CA ARG A 51 8.07 -11.03 6.74
C ARG A 51 9.03 -12.19 6.52
N ALA A 52 10.32 -11.91 6.34
CA ALA A 52 11.35 -12.95 6.37
C ALA A 52 12.74 -12.36 6.64
N GLU A 53 13.13 -12.29 7.92
CA GLU A 53 14.54 -12.19 8.31
C GLU A 53 15.33 -13.33 7.63
N GLY A 54 16.38 -13.02 6.87
CA GLY A 54 17.25 -14.00 6.20
C GLY A 54 16.93 -14.35 4.74
N SER A 55 16.00 -13.66 4.07
CA SER A 55 15.74 -13.88 2.63
C SER A 55 16.83 -13.25 1.74
N PRO A 56 17.21 -13.86 0.59
CA PRO A 56 18.14 -13.26 -0.37
C PRO A 56 17.62 -11.93 -0.95
N SER A 57 16.32 -11.67 -0.82
CA SER A 57 15.65 -10.42 -1.16
C SER A 57 15.82 -9.27 -0.16
N LYS A 58 16.31 -9.52 1.08
CA LYS A 58 16.46 -8.47 2.11
C LYS A 58 17.32 -7.31 1.62
N GLY A 59 18.54 -7.63 1.18
CA GLY A 59 19.50 -6.62 0.71
C GLY A 59 19.01 -5.88 -0.54
N TYR A 60 18.24 -6.55 -1.39
CA TYR A 60 17.62 -5.92 -2.56
C TYR A 60 16.57 -4.88 -2.15
N TYR A 61 15.68 -5.24 -1.22
CA TYR A 61 14.68 -4.30 -0.68
C TYR A 61 15.34 -3.13 0.05
N GLU A 62 16.37 -3.37 0.86
CA GLU A 62 17.09 -2.32 1.59
C GLU A 62 17.73 -1.29 0.66
N ARG A 63 18.41 -1.74 -0.40
CA ARG A 63 18.98 -0.82 -1.41
C ARG A 63 17.90 -0.05 -2.16
N MET A 64 16.81 -0.70 -2.53
CA MET A 64 15.68 -0.04 -3.16
C MET A 64 15.05 1.02 -2.25
N LYS A 65 14.81 0.69 -0.99
CA LYS A 65 14.27 1.62 0.00
C LYS A 65 15.21 2.80 0.20
N ALA A 66 16.51 2.55 0.38
CA ALA A 66 17.52 3.60 0.52
C ALA A 66 17.54 4.55 -0.70
N ARG A 67 17.40 4.01 -1.92
CA ARG A 67 17.31 4.81 -3.14
C ARG A 67 16.05 5.69 -3.16
N ILE A 68 14.91 5.16 -2.72
CA ILE A 68 13.65 5.93 -2.61
C ILE A 68 13.80 7.03 -1.55
N ASP A 69 14.30 6.69 -0.35
CA ASP A 69 14.50 7.65 0.74
C ASP A 69 15.45 8.78 0.31
N HIS A 70 16.55 8.44 -0.36
CA HIS A 70 17.48 9.43 -0.90
C HIS A 70 16.82 10.34 -1.94
N ALA A 71 15.96 9.79 -2.80
CA ALA A 71 15.23 10.56 -3.80
C ALA A 71 14.22 11.53 -3.16
N ILE A 72 13.55 11.13 -2.07
CA ILE A 72 12.65 12.01 -1.31
C ILE A 72 13.40 13.20 -0.73
N LEU A 73 14.60 12.98 -0.21
CA LEU A 73 15.42 14.06 0.34
C LEU A 73 15.94 15.01 -0.76
N ALA A 74 16.23 14.47 -1.95
CA ALA A 74 16.74 15.24 -3.08
C ALA A 74 15.65 16.09 -3.77
N ASP A 75 14.44 15.54 -3.94
CA ASP A 75 13.29 16.24 -4.54
C ASP A 75 12.07 16.14 -3.63
N PRO A 76 12.03 16.89 -2.52
CA PRO A 76 10.95 16.77 -1.55
C PRO A 76 9.61 17.25 -2.13
N PRO A 77 8.48 16.71 -1.64
CA PRO A 77 7.16 17.07 -2.11
C PRO A 77 6.86 18.55 -1.85
N LYS A 78 6.54 19.31 -2.91
CA LYS A 78 6.23 20.75 -2.85
C LYS A 78 4.87 21.06 -3.47
N ARG A 79 4.16 22.04 -2.90
CA ARG A 79 2.96 22.68 -3.46
C ARG A 79 3.20 24.17 -3.57
N ALA A 80 3.13 24.69 -4.79
CA ALA A 80 3.56 26.05 -5.13
C ALA A 80 5.00 26.29 -4.65
N GLU A 81 5.20 26.84 -3.45
CA GLU A 81 6.50 27.17 -2.86
C GLU A 81 6.69 26.64 -1.43
N SER A 82 5.77 25.78 -0.96
CA SER A 82 5.82 25.20 0.38
C SER A 82 5.99 23.68 0.34
N PHE A 83 6.75 23.14 1.27
CA PHE A 83 6.88 21.70 1.46
C PHE A 83 5.54 21.11 1.91
N MET A 84 5.09 20.06 1.23
CA MET A 84 3.93 19.30 1.64
C MET A 84 4.35 18.26 2.67
N LYS A 85 3.63 18.20 3.79
CA LYS A 85 3.78 17.12 4.76
C LYS A 85 2.68 16.08 4.57
N GLY A 86 3.02 14.83 4.77
CA GLY A 86 2.06 13.75 4.68
C GLY A 86 2.67 12.38 4.59
N SER A 87 1.78 11.39 4.52
CA SER A 87 2.14 10.00 4.30
C SER A 87 1.28 9.39 3.20
N THR A 88 1.86 8.42 2.50
CA THR A 88 1.13 7.51 1.60
C THR A 88 1.80 6.15 1.61
N VAL A 89 1.01 5.10 1.43
CA VAL A 89 1.53 3.78 1.10
C VAL A 89 1.63 3.69 -0.42
N VAL A 90 2.78 3.30 -0.94
CA VAL A 90 2.98 3.03 -2.36
C VAL A 90 3.18 1.53 -2.53
N LYS A 91 2.44 0.97 -3.48
CA LYS A 91 2.50 -0.41 -3.87
C LYS A 91 2.90 -0.51 -5.33
N PHE A 92 4.01 -1.17 -5.62
CA PHE A 92 4.54 -1.29 -6.98
C PHE A 92 5.17 -2.65 -7.25
N THR A 93 5.20 -3.04 -8.53
CA THR A 93 5.76 -4.33 -8.96
C THR A 93 7.01 -4.10 -9.80
N VAL A 94 8.07 -4.82 -9.47
CA VAL A 94 9.34 -4.80 -10.21
C VAL A 94 9.60 -6.19 -10.79
N SER A 95 9.94 -6.26 -12.07
CA SER A 95 10.32 -7.50 -12.75
C SER A 95 11.78 -7.89 -12.47
N GLU A 96 12.17 -9.09 -12.85
CA GLU A 96 13.55 -9.59 -12.68
C GLU A 96 14.63 -8.77 -13.40
N SER A 97 14.24 -7.99 -14.42
CA SER A 97 15.13 -7.08 -15.13
C SER A 97 15.28 -5.72 -14.43
N GLY A 98 14.55 -5.50 -13.33
CA GLY A 98 14.46 -4.21 -12.66
C GLY A 98 13.43 -3.27 -13.29
N ALA A 99 12.63 -3.72 -14.26
CA ALA A 99 11.61 -2.86 -14.87
C ALA A 99 10.42 -2.67 -13.92
N LEU A 100 9.90 -1.45 -13.88
CA LEU A 100 8.67 -1.14 -13.14
C LEU A 100 7.46 -1.56 -13.97
N GLU A 101 6.70 -2.54 -13.50
CA GLU A 101 5.53 -3.07 -14.21
C GLU A 101 4.22 -2.39 -13.79
N SER A 102 4.09 -2.08 -12.50
CA SER A 102 2.90 -1.43 -11.96
C SER A 102 3.25 -0.54 -10.77
N VAL A 103 2.47 0.52 -10.56
CA VAL A 103 2.58 1.41 -9.41
C VAL A 103 1.20 1.93 -9.04
N SER A 104 0.91 1.94 -7.74
CA SER A 104 -0.35 2.38 -7.16
C SER A 104 -0.11 2.94 -5.77
N THR A 105 -1.01 3.80 -5.31
CA THR A 105 -0.97 4.36 -3.95
C THR A 105 -2.19 3.93 -3.16
N GLU A 106 -1.97 3.62 -1.91
CA GLU A 106 -2.99 3.33 -0.91
C GLU A 106 -2.83 4.30 0.26
N GLN A 107 -3.94 4.70 0.89
CA GLN A 107 -3.92 5.46 2.15
C GLN A 107 -3.08 6.76 2.09
N ALA A 108 -3.32 7.59 1.07
CA ALA A 108 -2.62 8.87 0.93
C ALA A 108 -3.27 9.98 1.77
N THR A 109 -2.45 10.81 2.42
CA THR A 109 -2.90 11.98 3.17
C THR A 109 -3.55 13.04 2.27
N SER A 110 -3.07 13.17 1.04
CA SER A 110 -3.65 14.05 0.03
C SER A 110 -3.43 13.49 -1.39
N PRO A 111 -4.30 13.83 -2.36
CA PRO A 111 -4.15 13.37 -3.74
C PRO A 111 -2.86 13.88 -4.38
N GLU A 112 -2.39 15.07 -4.02
CA GLU A 112 -1.13 15.62 -4.53
C GLU A 112 0.09 14.84 -4.01
N PHE A 113 0.04 14.40 -2.74
CA PHE A 113 1.10 13.55 -2.17
C PHE A 113 1.12 12.16 -2.82
N ALA A 114 -0.05 11.59 -3.13
CA ALA A 114 -0.16 10.36 -3.89
C ALA A 114 0.47 10.49 -5.29
N GLN A 115 0.13 11.56 -6.02
CA GLN A 115 0.68 11.84 -7.34
C GLN A 115 2.20 12.02 -7.31
N TYR A 116 2.70 12.76 -6.31
CA TYR A 116 4.13 12.90 -6.08
C TYR A 116 4.79 11.52 -5.87
N ALA A 117 4.23 10.69 -4.98
CA ALA A 117 4.80 9.39 -4.68
C ALA A 117 4.83 8.44 -5.89
N VAL A 118 3.78 8.44 -6.72
CA VAL A 118 3.76 7.70 -8.00
C VAL A 118 4.84 8.22 -8.94
N ARG A 119 4.97 9.55 -9.10
CA ARG A 119 5.98 10.17 -9.96
C ARG A 119 7.40 9.85 -9.50
N LEU A 120 7.64 9.91 -8.20
CA LEU A 120 8.93 9.59 -7.60
C LEU A 120 9.32 8.14 -7.87
N VAL A 121 8.45 7.17 -7.57
CA VAL A 121 8.77 5.75 -7.83
C VAL A 121 8.95 5.48 -9.32
N SER A 122 8.15 6.12 -10.17
CA SER A 122 8.26 5.99 -11.62
C SER A 122 9.55 6.59 -12.18
N SER A 123 10.02 7.71 -11.64
CA SER A 123 11.27 8.36 -12.08
C SER A 123 12.53 7.59 -11.65
N LEU A 124 12.41 6.74 -10.64
CA LEU A 124 13.47 5.83 -10.21
C LEU A 124 13.56 4.57 -11.06
N ALA A 125 12.58 4.28 -11.93
CA ALA A 125 12.71 3.17 -12.85
C ALA A 125 13.78 3.44 -13.93
N PRO A 126 14.55 2.42 -14.37
CA PRO A 126 14.55 1.06 -13.85
C PRO A 126 15.28 0.92 -12.50
N PHE A 127 14.88 -0.10 -11.73
CA PHE A 127 15.56 -0.54 -10.52
C PHE A 127 16.71 -1.49 -10.85
N GLU A 128 17.48 -1.87 -9.82
CA GLU A 128 18.51 -2.89 -9.97
C GLU A 128 17.88 -4.21 -10.46
N PRO A 129 18.54 -4.96 -11.34
CA PRO A 129 18.06 -6.28 -11.73
C PRO A 129 18.18 -7.27 -10.56
N PHE A 130 17.38 -8.33 -10.59
CA PHE A 130 17.42 -9.37 -9.56
C PHE A 130 18.74 -10.14 -9.61
N SER A 131 19.23 -10.56 -8.44
CA SER A 131 20.38 -11.45 -8.36
C SER A 131 20.04 -12.82 -8.97
N ALA A 132 21.07 -13.57 -9.39
CA ALA A 132 20.89 -14.90 -9.95
C ALA A 132 20.12 -15.85 -9.00
N GLU A 133 20.25 -15.67 -7.68
CA GLU A 133 19.50 -16.44 -6.69
C GLU A 133 18.03 -16.04 -6.61
N MET A 134 17.72 -14.74 -6.74
CA MET A 134 16.34 -14.25 -6.76
C MET A 134 15.60 -14.71 -8.02
N LYS A 135 16.26 -14.66 -9.18
CA LYS A 135 15.68 -15.11 -10.47
C LYS A 135 15.26 -16.58 -10.46
N LYS A 136 15.93 -17.43 -9.68
CA LYS A 136 15.54 -18.84 -9.50
C LYS A 136 14.24 -19.02 -8.71
N ARG A 137 13.82 -18.00 -7.95
CA ARG A 137 12.69 -18.07 -7.01
C ARG A 137 11.49 -17.28 -7.49
N THR A 138 11.70 -16.16 -8.19
CA THR A 138 10.62 -15.30 -8.67
C THR A 138 11.07 -14.44 -9.85
N ASP A 139 10.16 -14.21 -10.80
CA ASP A 139 10.29 -13.29 -11.93
C ASP A 139 9.81 -11.87 -11.59
N ARG A 140 9.08 -11.71 -10.48
CA ARG A 140 8.50 -10.44 -10.04
C ARG A 140 8.50 -10.30 -8.53
N ILE A 141 8.61 -9.08 -8.04
CA ILE A 141 8.34 -8.77 -6.63
C ILE A 141 7.34 -7.63 -6.52
N GLU A 142 6.46 -7.75 -5.53
CA GLU A 142 5.58 -6.67 -5.12
C GLU A 142 6.18 -5.99 -3.89
N VAL A 143 6.31 -4.67 -3.99
CA VAL A 143 6.93 -3.84 -2.96
C VAL A 143 5.85 -2.92 -2.41
N VAL A 144 5.65 -2.97 -1.10
CA VAL A 144 4.76 -2.08 -0.37
C VAL A 144 5.61 -1.27 0.58
N THR A 145 5.70 0.04 0.36
CA THR A 145 6.48 0.94 1.20
C THR A 145 5.65 2.14 1.60
N ARG A 146 5.87 2.64 2.82
CA ARG A 146 5.30 3.91 3.25
C ARG A 146 6.29 5.03 2.96
N ILE A 147 5.81 6.07 2.29
CA ILE A 147 6.52 7.31 2.05
C ILE A 147 5.95 8.36 3.00
N GLU A 148 6.83 9.02 3.76
CA GLU A 148 6.49 10.08 4.72
C GLU A 148 7.44 11.25 4.53
N TYR A 149 6.92 12.47 4.67
CA TYR A 149 7.69 13.72 4.61
C TYR A 149 7.09 14.77 5.56
#